data_AF-A0A5B8XQU4-F1
#
_entry.id   AF-A0A5B8XQU4-F1
#
_cell.length_a   1.000
_cell.length_b   1.000
_cell.length_c   1.000
_cell.angle_alpha   90.00
_cell.angle_beta   90.00
_cell.angle_gamma   90.00
#
_symmetry.space_group_name_H-M   'P 1'
#
loop_
_entity.id
_entity.type
_entity.pdbx_description
1 polymer ?
#
loop_
_entity_poly.entity_id
_entity_poly.type
_entity_poly.pdbx_seq_one_letter_code
_entity_poly.pdbx_strand_id
1 'polypeptide(L)'
;MDLCALVDCAAPENVCEEVSCNPATGQCEVSTREDGSTCDDEDACTQDDLCTAGVCGGTALDCSGTATGACEVPICVNGACEVAAGPDGETCDFQSFCGWEDTCSAGACAEGYVGDCGLLNVFQRATASTLSSRGNDVAAFTDECPQGQVPMGFRAAFATSTFYDDNLTRFVTVCGEIQVNSGVVTVVEASDLPSRGVANSTAVTTRLCPADQVVVGISGGIDGGPNSNYVSALTPKCAPLSITGDAETGYAFSIGTAADVAGLIGSAGTAFGPLDCPAGSVARGTFGTSGEVLDTIGLLCGELFATRVTTAPTNGNANTGGVSTLDCPAGQVPYSVTGRVSAGFWSGILTEFSVQCAQVVATDDGNGGWTVTRVDVGDTLPAQGSLGSWSTAASSETKTCPDDEFMVGLSVYARDRVDQVEIACAPLSVTGSPSTGFDVSYGAPSAPDPLGTNTSGTFSGPYMCPQGTAAGGFFARHGEVLDALALRCSEPLVR
;
A
#
# COMPACT_ATOMS: atom_id res chain seq x y z
N MET A 1 -54.49 74.31 -8.54
CA MET A 1 -55.24 73.49 -7.57
C MET A 1 -54.42 72.24 -7.39
N ASP A 2 -54.07 71.88 -6.16
CA ASP A 2 -53.43 70.61 -5.88
C ASP A 2 -54.52 69.54 -5.91
N LEU A 3 -54.55 68.74 -6.98
CA LEU A 3 -55.56 67.70 -7.16
C LEU A 3 -55.28 66.47 -6.29
N CYS A 4 -54.15 66.40 -5.58
CA CYS A 4 -53.77 65.29 -4.71
C CYS A 4 -54.26 65.45 -3.26
N ALA A 5 -54.85 66.59 -2.90
CA ALA A 5 -55.29 66.88 -1.53
C ALA A 5 -56.38 65.94 -0.96
N LEU A 6 -57.03 65.13 -1.81
CA LEU A 6 -58.07 64.16 -1.44
C LEU A 6 -57.90 62.80 -2.15
N VAL A 7 -56.75 62.55 -2.77
CA VAL A 7 -56.47 61.28 -3.48
C VAL A 7 -55.65 60.40 -2.56
N ASP A 8 -56.22 59.26 -2.18
CA ASP A 8 -55.51 58.19 -1.46
C ASP A 8 -55.10 57.12 -2.47
N CYS A 9 -53.79 57.06 -2.76
CA CYS A 9 -53.25 56.08 -3.69
C CYS A 9 -53.08 54.73 -2.99
N ALA A 10 -53.43 53.65 -3.70
CA ALA A 10 -53.18 52.31 -3.20
C ALA A 10 -51.68 52.10 -2.95
N ALA A 11 -51.36 51.27 -1.95
CA ALA A 11 -50.00 50.85 -1.70
C ALA A 11 -49.41 50.17 -2.96
N PRO A 12 -48.10 50.30 -3.21
CA PRO A 12 -47.44 49.62 -4.33
C PRO A 12 -47.59 48.10 -4.21
N GLU A 13 -47.58 47.40 -5.35
CA GLU A 13 -47.76 45.94 -5.40
C GLU A 13 -46.49 45.18 -5.00
N ASN A 14 -45.32 45.80 -5.17
CA ASN A 14 -44.05 45.27 -4.66
C ASN A 14 -43.27 46.33 -3.85
N VAL A 15 -42.34 45.86 -3.03
CA VAL A 15 -41.53 46.69 -2.12
C VAL A 15 -40.52 47.60 -2.82
N CYS A 16 -40.27 47.39 -4.12
CA CYS A 16 -39.39 48.19 -4.97
C CYS A 16 -40.11 49.19 -5.85
N GLU A 17 -41.42 49.33 -5.65
CA GLU A 17 -42.24 50.36 -6.24
C GLU A 17 -42.55 51.45 -5.21
N GLU A 18 -42.87 52.62 -5.75
CA GLU A 18 -43.45 53.72 -5.01
C GLU A 18 -44.62 54.29 -5.82
N VAL A 19 -45.64 54.75 -5.12
CA VAL A 19 -46.83 55.34 -5.75
C VAL A 19 -46.91 56.78 -5.31
N SER A 20 -46.96 57.70 -6.28
CA SER A 20 -47.12 59.12 -6.03
C SER A 20 -48.30 59.68 -6.81
N CYS A 21 -49.03 60.61 -6.20
CA CYS A 21 -50.10 61.31 -6.90
C CYS A 21 -49.51 62.49 -7.70
N ASN A 22 -49.82 62.55 -8.99
CA ASN A 22 -49.43 63.66 -9.85
C ASN A 22 -50.31 64.90 -9.54
N PRO A 23 -49.76 66.00 -9.00
CA PRO A 23 -50.54 67.16 -8.55
C PRO A 23 -51.26 67.91 -9.67
N ALA A 24 -50.85 67.70 -10.93
CA ALA A 24 -51.47 68.33 -12.10
C ALA A 24 -52.67 67.53 -12.64
N THR A 25 -52.70 66.22 -12.46
CA THR A 25 -53.73 65.33 -13.03
C THR A 25 -54.62 64.67 -11.97
N GLY A 26 -54.15 64.58 -10.72
CA GLY A 26 -54.79 63.82 -9.65
C GLY A 26 -54.71 62.30 -9.84
N GLN A 27 -53.86 61.81 -10.76
CA GLN A 27 -53.68 60.38 -11.01
C GLN A 27 -52.55 59.81 -10.16
N CYS A 28 -52.74 58.60 -9.64
CA CYS A 28 -51.68 57.84 -8.99
C CYS A 28 -50.77 57.22 -10.06
N GLU A 29 -49.49 57.55 -10.00
CA GLU A 29 -48.46 57.03 -10.90
C GLU A 29 -47.53 56.13 -10.09
N VAL A 30 -47.19 54.97 -10.66
CA VAL A 30 -46.25 54.02 -10.08
C VAL A 30 -44.88 54.27 -10.70
N SER A 31 -43.85 54.41 -9.86
CA SER A 31 -42.45 54.47 -10.26
C SER A 31 -41.64 53.39 -9.55
N THR A 32 -40.55 52.96 -10.17
CA THR A 32 -39.56 52.08 -9.53
C THR A 32 -38.70 52.90 -8.59
N ARG A 33 -38.43 52.38 -7.38
CA ARG A 33 -37.43 52.94 -6.48
C ARG A 33 -36.04 52.93 -7.14
N GLU A 34 -35.16 53.79 -6.64
CA GLU A 34 -33.77 53.84 -7.11
C GLU A 34 -33.05 52.50 -6.85
N ASP A 35 -32.23 52.08 -7.81
CA ASP A 35 -31.38 50.90 -7.65
C ASP A 35 -30.47 51.07 -6.42
N GLY A 36 -30.40 50.04 -5.58
CA GLY A 36 -29.69 50.09 -4.29
C GLY A 36 -30.52 50.62 -3.11
N SER A 37 -31.81 50.89 -3.29
CA SER A 37 -32.73 51.09 -2.16
C SER A 37 -32.90 49.80 -1.37
N THR A 38 -32.86 49.86 -0.03
CA THR A 38 -33.13 48.70 0.84
C THR A 38 -34.57 48.21 0.68
N CYS A 39 -34.73 46.90 0.58
CA CYS A 39 -36.04 46.24 0.56
C CYS A 39 -35.96 44.94 1.40
N ASP A 40 -37.01 44.12 1.35
CA ASP A 40 -37.06 42.79 1.95
C ASP A 40 -37.77 41.91 0.90
N ASP A 41 -37.08 40.89 0.38
CA ASP A 41 -37.64 40.00 -0.66
C ASP A 41 -38.47 38.84 -0.06
N GLU A 42 -38.67 38.86 1.25
CA GLU A 42 -39.33 37.84 2.07
C GLU A 42 -38.63 36.47 2.06
N ASP A 43 -37.44 36.34 1.46
CA ASP A 43 -36.63 35.14 1.51
C ASP A 43 -35.69 35.20 2.72
N ALA A 44 -35.96 34.40 3.76
CA ALA A 44 -35.10 34.35 4.93
C ALA A 44 -33.66 33.86 4.63
N CYS A 45 -33.40 33.33 3.44
CA CYS A 45 -32.11 32.83 2.98
C CYS A 45 -31.30 33.82 2.14
N THR A 46 -31.77 35.06 2.00
CA THR A 46 -31.04 36.19 1.44
C THR A 46 -30.65 37.18 2.55
N GLN A 47 -29.60 37.96 2.28
CA GLN A 47 -29.14 39.06 3.12
C GLN A 47 -28.86 40.27 2.25
N ASP A 48 -28.93 41.45 2.85
CA ASP A 48 -28.66 42.73 2.19
C ASP A 48 -29.54 42.93 0.94
N ASP A 49 -30.86 42.78 1.10
CA ASP A 49 -31.81 42.89 -0.01
C ASP A 49 -31.90 44.32 -0.55
N LEU A 50 -31.74 44.44 -1.85
CA LEU A 50 -31.73 45.72 -2.56
C LEU A 50 -32.61 45.67 -3.80
N CYS A 51 -33.27 46.79 -4.08
CA CYS A 51 -33.97 46.97 -5.33
C CYS A 51 -32.98 47.06 -6.49
N THR A 52 -33.17 46.22 -7.51
CA THR A 52 -32.46 46.29 -8.78
C THR A 52 -33.45 46.16 -9.93
N ALA A 53 -33.55 47.17 -10.78
CA ALA A 53 -34.49 47.23 -11.90
C ALA A 53 -35.96 46.95 -11.50
N GLY A 54 -36.37 47.45 -10.33
CA GLY A 54 -37.72 47.30 -9.80
C GLY A 54 -38.02 45.95 -9.15
N VAL A 55 -37.03 45.09 -8.94
CA VAL A 55 -37.17 43.79 -8.25
C VAL A 55 -36.34 43.81 -6.97
N CYS A 56 -36.91 43.32 -5.88
CA CYS A 56 -36.16 43.12 -4.63
C CYS A 56 -35.43 41.78 -4.67
N GLY A 57 -34.16 41.78 -4.29
CA GLY A 57 -33.39 40.56 -4.11
C GLY A 57 -32.13 40.80 -3.29
N GLY A 58 -31.68 39.78 -2.55
CA GLY A 58 -30.45 39.83 -1.77
C GLY A 58 -29.35 38.87 -2.20
N THR A 59 -28.29 38.86 -1.41
CA THR A 59 -27.17 37.91 -1.51
C THR A 59 -27.51 36.66 -0.71
N ALA A 60 -27.35 35.48 -1.31
CA ALA A 60 -27.59 34.22 -0.62
C ALA A 60 -26.74 34.09 0.67
N LEU A 61 -27.36 33.61 1.75
CA LEU A 61 -26.69 33.32 3.01
C LEU A 61 -25.54 32.32 2.80
N ASP A 62 -24.33 32.69 3.24
CA ASP A 62 -23.16 31.81 3.15
C ASP A 62 -23.20 30.74 4.24
N CYS A 63 -23.57 29.52 3.85
CA CYS A 63 -23.59 28.34 4.73
C CYS A 63 -22.36 27.43 4.58
N SER A 64 -21.33 27.84 3.82
CA SER A 64 -20.18 26.99 3.45
C SER A 64 -19.43 26.38 4.64
N GLY A 65 -19.49 27.00 5.83
CA GLY A 65 -18.85 26.51 7.05
C GLY A 65 -19.64 25.45 7.84
N THR A 66 -20.83 25.04 7.39
CA THR A 66 -21.73 24.14 8.16
C THR A 66 -21.49 22.66 7.86
N ALA A 67 -21.07 22.33 6.62
CA ALA A 67 -20.73 20.97 6.23
C ALA A 67 -19.32 20.61 6.70
N THR A 68 -19.18 19.44 7.32
CA THR A 68 -17.90 18.90 7.82
C THR A 68 -17.49 17.61 7.12
N GLY A 69 -18.42 16.92 6.47
CA GLY A 69 -18.20 15.70 5.70
C GLY A 69 -18.22 15.91 4.19
N ALA A 70 -17.58 15.00 3.45
CA ALA A 70 -17.54 15.01 1.98
C ALA A 70 -18.89 14.71 1.31
N CYS A 71 -19.86 14.14 2.04
CA CYS A 71 -21.22 13.82 1.57
C CYS A 71 -22.29 14.76 2.12
N GLU A 72 -21.87 15.92 2.62
CA GLU A 72 -22.73 16.93 3.23
C GLU A 72 -22.79 18.17 2.33
N VAL A 73 -24.01 18.63 2.03
CA VAL A 73 -24.22 19.88 1.29
C VAL A 73 -24.81 20.92 2.24
N PRO A 74 -24.15 22.08 2.42
CA PRO A 74 -24.70 23.15 3.23
C PRO A 74 -25.89 23.79 2.51
N ILE A 75 -27.01 23.92 3.20
CA ILE A 75 -28.23 24.56 2.69
C ILE A 75 -28.76 25.58 3.69
N CYS A 76 -29.53 26.55 3.21
CA CYS A 76 -30.30 27.43 4.07
C CYS A 76 -31.77 26.97 4.11
N VAL A 77 -32.33 26.86 5.32
CA VAL A 77 -33.73 26.55 5.56
C VAL A 77 -34.29 27.57 6.55
N ASN A 78 -35.23 28.39 6.11
CA ASN A 78 -35.87 29.44 6.94
C ASN A 78 -34.86 30.37 7.66
N GLY A 79 -33.78 30.76 6.97
CA GLY A 79 -32.74 31.63 7.54
C GLY A 79 -31.77 30.96 8.52
N ALA A 80 -31.79 29.63 8.62
CA ALA A 80 -30.80 28.86 9.34
C ALA A 80 -29.96 28.01 8.39
N CYS A 81 -28.64 27.95 8.63
CA CYS A 81 -27.78 27.01 7.92
C CYS A 81 -27.95 25.61 8.49
N GLU A 82 -28.33 24.69 7.62
CA GLU A 82 -28.52 23.28 7.91
C GLU A 82 -27.66 22.43 6.96
N VAL A 83 -27.52 21.15 7.27
CA VAL A 83 -26.80 20.19 6.43
C VAL A 83 -27.80 19.24 5.79
N ALA A 84 -27.74 19.13 4.47
CA ALA A 84 -28.46 18.14 3.69
C ALA A 84 -27.54 17.01 3.21
N ALA A 85 -28.14 15.86 2.92
CA ALA A 85 -27.46 14.77 2.25
C ALA A 85 -27.02 15.19 0.84
N GLY A 86 -25.74 15.00 0.52
CA GLY A 86 -25.22 15.13 -0.83
C GLY A 86 -25.76 14.06 -1.78
N PRO A 87 -25.51 14.20 -3.10
CA PRO A 87 -26.02 13.28 -4.11
C PRO A 87 -25.47 11.87 -3.94
N ASP A 88 -26.34 10.86 -4.00
CA ASP A 88 -25.91 9.47 -3.97
C ASP A 88 -25.01 9.15 -5.18
N GLY A 89 -23.92 8.41 -4.95
CA GLY A 89 -22.97 8.04 -6.00
C GLY A 89 -21.82 9.02 -6.24
N GLU A 90 -21.78 10.18 -5.58
CA GLU A 90 -20.59 11.04 -5.58
C GLU A 90 -19.46 10.42 -4.78
N THR A 91 -18.22 10.60 -5.25
CA THR A 91 -17.02 10.06 -4.63
C THR A 91 -16.71 10.79 -3.31
N CYS A 92 -16.45 10.03 -2.26
CA CYS A 92 -15.96 10.52 -0.97
C CYS A 92 -14.73 9.70 -0.52
N ASP A 93 -13.95 10.20 0.46
CA ASP A 93 -12.71 9.54 0.94
C ASP A 93 -12.59 9.63 2.46
N PHE A 94 -12.59 8.48 3.15
CA PHE A 94 -12.18 8.37 4.55
C PHE A 94 -10.68 8.11 4.68
N GLN A 95 -9.82 9.12 4.53
CA GLN A 95 -8.36 9.15 4.83
C GLN A 95 -7.70 7.86 5.38
N SER A 96 -7.74 6.77 4.61
CA SER A 96 -7.31 5.44 5.02
C SER A 96 -6.63 4.77 3.85
N PHE A 97 -5.57 4.04 4.18
CA PHE A 97 -4.63 3.44 3.25
C PHE A 97 -5.26 2.28 2.46
N CYS A 98 -6.06 2.62 1.45
CA CYS A 98 -6.51 1.88 0.27
C CYS A 98 -7.51 2.84 -0.42
N GLY A 99 -7.33 3.16 -1.70
CA GLY A 99 -8.28 4.03 -2.41
C GLY A 99 -9.63 3.33 -2.56
N TRP A 100 -10.60 3.75 -1.76
CA TRP A 100 -11.98 3.30 -1.85
C TRP A 100 -12.70 4.31 -2.74
N GLU A 101 -13.40 3.88 -3.79
CA GLU A 101 -14.44 4.75 -4.34
C GLU A 101 -15.63 4.67 -3.39
N ASP A 102 -15.49 5.31 -2.21
CA ASP A 102 -16.63 5.47 -1.33
C ASP A 102 -17.64 6.34 -2.05
N THR A 103 -18.90 5.92 -2.01
CA THR A 103 -19.98 6.69 -2.62
C THR A 103 -20.87 7.24 -1.53
N CYS A 104 -21.32 8.47 -1.71
CA CYS A 104 -22.34 9.01 -0.85
C CYS A 104 -23.61 8.15 -0.96
N SER A 105 -24.19 7.83 0.20
CA SER A 105 -25.44 7.12 0.35
C SER A 105 -26.20 7.77 1.51
N ALA A 106 -27.30 8.44 1.20
CA ALA A 106 -28.13 9.15 2.18
C ALA A 106 -27.36 10.16 3.06
N GLY A 107 -26.39 10.87 2.46
CA GLY A 107 -25.60 11.91 3.15
C GLY A 107 -24.46 11.36 4.02
N ALA A 108 -24.28 10.04 4.06
CA ALA A 108 -23.12 9.41 4.64
C ALA A 108 -22.21 8.88 3.53
N CYS A 109 -20.90 8.94 3.77
CA CYS A 109 -19.94 8.25 2.92
C CYS A 109 -20.06 6.74 3.22
N ALA A 110 -20.46 5.95 2.22
CA ALA A 110 -20.66 4.51 2.36
C ALA A 110 -19.54 3.75 1.64
N GLU A 111 -18.98 2.73 2.32
CA GLU A 111 -17.88 1.91 1.80
C GLU A 111 -18.27 1.23 0.47
N GLY A 112 -17.65 1.70 -0.63
CA GLY A 112 -17.81 1.14 -1.96
C GLY A 112 -16.93 -0.08 -2.16
N TYR A 113 -17.51 -1.28 -2.16
CA TYR A 113 -16.76 -2.51 -2.42
C TYR A 113 -16.41 -2.63 -3.92
N VAL A 114 -15.22 -2.20 -4.31
CA VAL A 114 -14.58 -2.64 -5.57
C VAL A 114 -13.19 -3.17 -5.28
N GLY A 115 -13.02 -4.47 -5.51
CA GLY A 115 -11.81 -5.24 -5.26
C GLY A 115 -10.70 -4.99 -6.26
N ASP A 116 -10.00 -3.87 -6.13
CA ASP A 116 -8.65 -3.75 -6.69
C ASP A 116 -7.74 -2.97 -5.74
N CYS A 117 -7.29 -3.64 -4.68
CA CYS A 117 -6.11 -3.20 -3.95
C CYS A 117 -4.90 -3.45 -4.85
N GLY A 118 -4.60 -2.52 -5.77
CA GLY A 118 -3.37 -2.48 -6.58
C GLY A 118 -2.12 -2.25 -5.72
N LEU A 119 -1.97 -3.03 -4.65
CA LEU A 119 -0.76 -3.09 -3.86
C LEU A 119 0.34 -3.62 -4.78
N LEU A 120 1.40 -2.86 -4.85
CA LEU A 120 2.53 -3.17 -5.69
C LEU A 120 3.53 -3.97 -4.87
N ASN A 121 3.62 -5.26 -5.14
CA ASN A 121 4.70 -6.03 -4.56
C ASN A 121 5.98 -5.66 -5.30
N VAL A 122 6.87 -4.95 -4.59
CA VAL A 122 8.18 -4.58 -5.13
C VAL A 122 9.11 -5.76 -4.93
N PHE A 123 9.47 -6.37 -6.04
CA PHE A 123 10.32 -7.53 -6.12
C PHE A 123 11.66 -7.15 -6.72
N GLN A 124 12.63 -8.05 -6.53
CA GLN A 124 13.98 -7.83 -7.00
C GLN A 124 14.53 -9.05 -7.74
N ARG A 125 15.02 -8.85 -8.97
CA ARG A 125 15.71 -9.87 -9.79
C ARG A 125 17.23 -9.71 -9.66
N ALA A 126 17.95 -10.77 -9.26
CA ALA A 126 19.40 -10.72 -9.14
C ALA A 126 20.06 -10.66 -10.53
N THR A 127 20.91 -9.65 -10.78
CA THR A 127 21.54 -9.44 -12.09
C THR A 127 23.07 -9.43 -12.07
N ALA A 128 23.72 -9.08 -10.95
CA ALA A 128 25.18 -9.20 -10.81
C ALA A 128 25.66 -9.06 -9.34
N SER A 129 26.82 -9.66 -9.04
CA SER A 129 27.63 -9.39 -7.84
C SER A 129 28.99 -8.81 -8.24
N THR A 130 29.42 -7.73 -7.59
CA THR A 130 30.74 -7.13 -7.81
C THR A 130 31.69 -7.48 -6.66
N LEU A 131 32.70 -8.34 -6.89
CA LEU A 131 33.87 -8.56 -6.01
C LEU A 131 34.96 -7.51 -6.33
N SER A 132 35.89 -7.05 -5.47
CA SER A 132 36.52 -7.65 -4.28
C SER A 132 37.32 -6.61 -3.47
N SER A 133 37.70 -6.95 -2.23
CA SER A 133 39.05 -6.68 -1.67
C SER A 133 39.53 -7.92 -0.87
N ARG A 134 40.82 -7.98 -0.48
CA ARG A 134 41.47 -9.16 0.15
C ARG A 134 41.51 -9.02 1.67
N GLY A 135 41.09 -10.05 2.41
CA GLY A 135 41.27 -10.21 3.86
C GLY A 135 41.52 -11.68 4.23
N ASN A 136 42.08 -11.95 5.42
CA ASN A 136 42.63 -13.27 5.81
C ASN A 136 41.79 -14.05 6.84
N ASP A 137 40.51 -13.72 7.07
CA ASP A 137 39.61 -14.43 7.99
C ASP A 137 38.33 -14.99 7.34
N VAL A 138 37.60 -15.86 8.07
CA VAL A 138 37.00 -17.11 7.53
C VAL A 138 35.46 -17.14 7.38
N ALA A 139 34.72 -16.13 7.84
CA ALA A 139 33.25 -16.15 7.78
C ALA A 139 32.71 -15.23 6.68
N ALA A 140 32.40 -15.82 5.52
CA ALA A 140 31.64 -15.15 4.48
C ALA A 140 30.20 -14.92 4.94
N PHE A 141 29.62 -13.80 4.53
CA PHE A 141 28.21 -13.50 4.73
C PHE A 141 27.56 -13.00 3.44
N THR A 142 26.27 -13.26 3.33
CA THR A 142 25.39 -12.75 2.28
C THR A 142 24.07 -12.43 2.97
N ASP A 143 23.71 -11.15 3.01
CA ASP A 143 22.50 -10.65 3.63
C ASP A 143 21.66 -9.91 2.59
N GLU A 144 20.39 -10.28 2.48
CA GLU A 144 19.41 -9.61 1.61
C GLU A 144 18.33 -8.96 2.48
N CYS A 145 17.90 -7.75 2.09
CA CYS A 145 16.70 -7.16 2.67
C CYS A 145 15.48 -8.04 2.37
N PRO A 146 14.49 -8.09 3.28
CA PRO A 146 13.21 -8.76 3.02
C PRO A 146 12.54 -8.25 1.75
N GLN A 147 11.61 -9.02 1.20
CA GLN A 147 10.82 -8.59 0.05
C GLN A 147 10.10 -7.26 0.33
N GLY A 148 9.97 -6.41 -0.69
CA GLY A 148 9.44 -5.06 -0.56
C GLY A 148 10.42 -4.07 0.08
N GLN A 149 11.58 -4.54 0.55
CA GLN A 149 12.61 -3.71 1.17
C GLN A 149 13.90 -3.66 0.35
N VAL A 150 14.63 -2.57 0.50
CA VAL A 150 15.92 -2.28 -0.14
C VAL A 150 16.85 -1.65 0.89
N PRO A 151 18.18 -1.83 0.78
CA PRO A 151 19.11 -1.06 1.57
C PRO A 151 18.88 0.44 1.35
N MET A 152 18.60 1.14 2.44
CA MET A 152 18.49 2.61 2.48
C MET A 152 19.65 3.26 3.23
N GLY A 153 20.67 2.49 3.60
CA GLY A 153 21.89 2.98 4.22
C GLY A 153 22.52 1.98 5.16
N PHE A 154 23.46 2.48 5.98
CA PHE A 154 24.29 1.65 6.84
C PHE A 154 24.48 2.27 8.22
N ARG A 155 24.62 1.40 9.22
CA ARG A 155 25.01 1.72 10.59
C ARG A 155 26.31 0.99 10.89
N ALA A 156 27.29 1.68 11.46
CA ALA A 156 28.54 1.03 11.80
C ALA A 156 29.22 1.59 13.06
N ALA A 157 29.99 0.74 13.74
CA ALA A 157 30.83 1.11 14.89
C ALA A 157 32.30 0.87 14.59
N PHE A 158 33.18 1.55 15.34
CA PHE A 158 34.63 1.54 15.14
C PHE A 158 35.35 0.96 16.35
N ALA A 159 36.51 0.36 16.11
CA ALA A 159 37.42 -0.01 17.19
C ALA A 159 37.89 1.23 17.95
N THR A 160 38.08 1.09 19.27
CA THR A 160 38.78 2.06 20.13
C THR A 160 40.09 1.48 20.69
N SER A 161 40.58 0.40 20.08
CA SER A 161 41.75 -0.35 20.56
C SER A 161 42.95 -0.21 19.63
N THR A 162 44.14 -0.16 20.25
CA THR A 162 45.45 0.08 19.61
C THR A 162 45.87 -0.90 18.51
N PHE A 163 45.09 -1.95 18.23
CA PHE A 163 45.37 -2.98 17.22
C PHE A 163 44.45 -2.90 16.00
N TYR A 164 43.26 -2.31 16.13
CA TYR A 164 42.26 -2.17 15.05
C TYR A 164 41.81 -0.72 14.87
N ASP A 165 42.55 0.25 15.44
CA ASP A 165 42.25 1.68 15.36
C ASP A 165 41.74 2.04 13.96
N ASP A 166 40.64 2.80 13.90
CA ASP A 166 40.04 3.30 12.66
C ASP A 166 39.33 2.28 11.73
N ASN A 167 39.19 1.01 12.12
CA ASN A 167 38.47 -0.01 11.34
C ASN A 167 37.02 -0.26 11.80
N LEU A 168 36.17 -0.70 10.87
CA LEU A 168 34.77 -1.05 11.13
C LEU A 168 34.69 -2.36 11.92
N THR A 169 34.26 -2.29 13.18
CA THR A 169 34.08 -3.46 14.07
C THR A 169 32.63 -3.93 14.16
N ARG A 170 31.68 -3.10 13.74
CA ARG A 170 30.28 -3.50 13.59
C ARG A 170 29.72 -2.89 12.33
N PHE A 171 29.05 -3.67 11.50
CA PHE A 171 28.36 -3.23 10.29
C PHE A 171 26.95 -3.80 10.25
N VAL A 172 25.97 -2.94 9.97
CA VAL A 172 24.56 -3.28 9.83
C VAL A 172 24.02 -2.56 8.59
N THR A 173 23.40 -3.32 7.70
CA THR A 173 22.62 -2.78 6.59
C THR A 173 21.22 -2.45 7.07
N VAL A 174 20.79 -1.21 6.82
CA VAL A 174 19.46 -0.72 7.17
C VAL A 174 18.55 -0.87 5.94
N CYS A 175 17.49 -1.65 6.08
CA CYS A 175 16.50 -1.89 5.05
C CYS A 175 15.33 -0.91 5.19
N GLY A 176 14.97 -0.27 4.08
CA GLY A 176 13.77 0.54 3.96
C GLY A 176 12.73 -0.17 3.12
N GLU A 177 11.47 -0.13 3.55
CA GLU A 177 10.32 -0.58 2.79
C GLU A 177 9.96 0.45 1.72
N ILE A 178 9.76 -0.03 0.50
CA ILE A 178 9.29 0.78 -0.63
C ILE A 178 7.77 0.81 -0.58
N GLN A 179 7.22 1.99 -0.40
CA GLN A 179 5.79 2.24 -0.42
C GLN A 179 5.44 3.05 -1.67
N VAL A 180 4.34 2.71 -2.32
CA VAL A 180 3.87 3.41 -3.53
C VAL A 180 2.45 3.92 -3.27
N ASN A 181 2.29 5.24 -3.27
CA ASN A 181 1.02 5.92 -3.02
C ASN A 181 0.69 6.85 -4.19
N SER A 182 -0.34 6.52 -4.97
CA SER A 182 -0.80 7.35 -6.11
C SER A 182 0.32 7.76 -7.08
N GLY A 183 1.24 6.84 -7.37
CA GLY A 183 2.41 7.07 -8.24
C GLY A 183 3.60 7.77 -7.56
N VAL A 184 3.51 8.09 -6.28
CA VAL A 184 4.63 8.59 -5.48
C VAL A 184 5.31 7.42 -4.76
N VAL A 185 6.63 7.33 -4.90
CA VAL A 185 7.44 6.33 -4.20
C VAL A 185 7.99 6.96 -2.93
N THR A 186 7.78 6.31 -1.80
CA THR A 186 8.41 6.66 -0.52
C THR A 186 9.19 5.49 0.04
N VAL A 187 10.31 5.77 0.72
CA VAL A 187 11.16 4.73 1.32
C VAL A 187 11.26 4.98 2.83
N VAL A 188 10.72 4.07 3.62
CA VAL A 188 10.64 4.19 5.08
C VAL A 188 11.50 3.13 5.77
N GLU A 189 12.24 3.49 6.81
CA GLU A 189 13.04 2.52 7.57
C GLU A 189 12.16 1.40 8.14
N ALA A 190 12.52 0.15 7.87
CA ALA A 190 11.67 -1.01 8.18
C ALA A 190 12.38 -2.06 9.03
N SER A 191 13.61 -2.46 8.66
CA SER A 191 14.34 -3.49 9.40
C SER A 191 15.86 -3.33 9.32
N ASP A 192 16.57 -3.96 10.25
CA ASP A 192 18.04 -4.06 10.25
C ASP A 192 18.45 -5.50 9.90
N LEU A 193 19.41 -5.65 8.98
CA LEU A 193 20.03 -6.96 8.70
C LEU A 193 20.96 -7.40 9.84
N PRO A 194 21.33 -8.70 9.89
CA PRO A 194 22.25 -9.20 10.92
C PRO A 194 23.54 -8.38 11.01
N SER A 195 23.96 -8.11 12.25
CA SER A 195 25.18 -7.37 12.52
C SER A 195 26.41 -8.20 12.13
N ARG A 196 27.34 -7.60 11.38
CA ARG A 196 28.64 -8.18 10.98
C ARG A 196 29.78 -7.53 11.77
N GLY A 197 30.77 -8.32 12.19
CA GLY A 197 31.82 -7.89 13.12
C GLY A 197 31.44 -8.00 14.60
N VAL A 198 32.39 -7.71 15.51
CA VAL A 198 32.19 -7.71 16.96
C VAL A 198 32.32 -6.28 17.51
N ALA A 199 31.23 -5.72 18.03
CA ALA A 199 31.26 -4.40 18.66
C ALA A 199 32.08 -4.42 19.96
N ASN A 200 33.23 -3.76 19.95
CA ASN A 200 33.99 -3.37 21.14
C ASN A 200 33.74 -1.88 21.53
N SER A 201 32.88 -1.18 20.79
CA SER A 201 32.53 0.22 20.98
C SER A 201 31.01 0.43 21.00
N THR A 202 30.55 1.39 21.81
CA THR A 202 29.14 1.80 21.91
C THR A 202 28.77 2.94 20.94
N ALA A 203 29.76 3.57 20.30
CA ALA A 203 29.52 4.65 19.35
C ALA A 203 29.20 4.09 17.96
N VAL A 204 27.96 4.29 17.50
CA VAL A 204 27.47 3.90 16.17
C VAL A 204 27.29 5.15 15.31
N THR A 205 27.92 5.16 14.14
CA THR A 205 27.69 6.16 13.10
C THR A 205 26.66 5.61 12.11
N THR A 206 25.61 6.39 11.88
CA THR A 206 24.56 6.09 10.91
C THR A 206 24.69 7.01 9.70
N ARG A 207 24.60 6.44 8.50
CA ARG A 207 24.39 7.19 7.25
C ARG A 207 23.30 6.50 6.46
N LEU A 208 22.15 7.16 6.40
CA LEU A 208 21.04 6.77 5.56
C LEU A 208 21.05 7.62 4.29
N CYS A 209 20.48 7.05 3.23
CA CYS A 209 20.09 7.79 2.06
C CYS A 209 19.11 8.92 2.45
N PRO A 210 19.08 10.03 1.69
CA PRO A 210 18.03 11.02 1.81
C PRO A 210 16.63 10.39 1.64
N ALA A 211 15.59 11.11 2.05
CA ALA A 211 14.21 10.66 1.88
C ALA A 211 13.94 10.19 0.45
N ASP A 212 13.24 9.07 0.33
CA ASP A 212 12.79 8.46 -0.94
C ASP A 212 13.93 8.02 -1.87
N GLN A 213 15.14 7.85 -1.31
CA GLN A 213 16.31 7.34 -2.01
C GLN A 213 16.76 6.00 -1.45
N VAL A 214 17.40 5.22 -2.32
CA VAL A 214 17.88 3.87 -2.02
C VAL A 214 19.35 3.74 -2.39
N VAL A 215 20.04 2.79 -1.78
CA VAL A 215 21.45 2.52 -2.10
C VAL A 215 21.55 1.91 -3.50
N VAL A 216 22.37 2.53 -4.35
CA VAL A 216 22.69 2.05 -5.71
C VAL A 216 24.18 1.84 -5.92
N GLY A 217 24.99 2.18 -4.92
CA GLY A 217 26.43 1.96 -4.95
C GLY A 217 27.06 2.21 -3.58
N ILE A 218 28.30 1.79 -3.44
CA ILE A 218 29.14 2.11 -2.27
C ILE A 218 30.52 2.55 -2.70
N SER A 219 31.11 3.46 -1.94
CA SER A 219 32.54 3.79 -1.98
C SER A 219 33.08 3.78 -0.56
N GLY A 220 34.40 3.81 -0.38
CA GLY A 220 34.94 3.76 0.97
C GLY A 220 36.45 3.80 1.05
N GLY A 221 36.96 3.47 2.23
CA GLY A 221 38.38 3.42 2.55
C GLY A 221 38.78 2.04 3.06
N ILE A 222 39.99 1.62 2.71
CA ILE A 222 40.69 0.46 3.26
C ILE A 222 41.88 0.97 4.08
N ASP A 223 42.06 0.47 5.29
CA ASP A 223 43.29 0.70 6.05
C ASP A 223 44.47 0.04 5.32
N GLY A 224 45.48 0.84 4.96
CA GLY A 224 46.63 0.43 4.13
C GLY A 224 47.86 0.01 4.93
N GLY A 225 47.69 -0.42 6.18
CA GLY A 225 48.77 -0.83 7.04
C GLY A 225 49.52 -2.07 6.53
N PRO A 226 50.78 -2.28 6.95
CA PRO A 226 51.63 -3.38 6.45
C PRO A 226 51.08 -4.79 6.73
N ASN A 227 50.06 -4.93 7.59
CA ASN A 227 49.38 -6.18 7.91
C ASN A 227 47.84 -6.06 7.93
N SER A 228 47.26 -4.94 7.48
CA SER A 228 45.81 -4.68 7.50
C SER A 228 45.32 -4.33 6.10
N ASN A 229 44.15 -4.87 5.72
CA ASN A 229 43.40 -4.54 4.51
C ASN A 229 41.90 -4.52 4.83
N TYR A 230 41.55 -3.96 5.99
CA TYR A 230 40.18 -3.96 6.50
C TYR A 230 39.42 -2.74 5.99
N VAL A 231 38.10 -2.83 5.95
CA VAL A 231 37.23 -1.70 5.60
C VAL A 231 37.28 -0.70 6.75
N SER A 232 37.87 0.47 6.50
CA SER A 232 38.01 1.56 7.47
C SER A 232 36.98 2.66 7.28
N ALA A 233 36.42 2.78 6.07
CA ALA A 233 35.29 3.66 5.83
C ALA A 233 34.32 3.17 4.74
N LEU A 234 33.08 3.64 4.86
CA LEU A 234 32.01 3.44 3.87
C LEU A 234 31.24 4.74 3.62
N THR A 235 30.84 4.93 2.37
CA THR A 235 29.95 5.99 1.91
C THR A 235 28.90 5.37 1.01
N PRO A 236 27.61 5.36 1.42
CA PRO A 236 26.54 4.94 0.52
C PRO A 236 26.37 5.96 -0.60
N LYS A 237 26.15 5.44 -1.80
CA LYS A 237 25.72 6.21 -2.96
C LYS A 237 24.23 5.93 -3.19
N CYS A 238 23.44 6.99 -3.18
CA CYS A 238 21.99 6.91 -3.18
C CYS A 238 21.39 7.55 -4.43
N ALA A 239 20.27 7.02 -4.89
CA ALA A 239 19.51 7.60 -5.97
C ALA A 239 18.02 7.62 -5.61
N PRO A 240 17.26 8.65 -6.02
CA PRO A 240 15.82 8.67 -5.85
C PRO A 240 15.17 7.62 -6.74
N LEU A 241 14.08 7.04 -6.24
CA LEU A 241 13.22 6.16 -7.02
C LEU A 241 12.00 6.94 -7.50
N SER A 242 11.63 6.72 -8.77
CA SER A 242 10.35 7.15 -9.32
C SER A 242 9.68 6.00 -10.02
N ILE A 243 8.36 6.04 -10.09
CA ILE A 243 7.56 5.02 -10.75
C ILE A 243 6.66 5.67 -11.78
N THR A 244 6.49 5.00 -12.91
CA THR A 244 5.58 5.42 -13.99
C THR A 244 4.69 4.25 -14.38
N GLY A 245 3.51 4.54 -14.90
CA GLY A 245 2.50 3.54 -15.26
C GLY A 245 1.30 3.58 -14.33
N ASP A 246 0.40 2.62 -14.51
CA ASP A 246 -0.86 2.51 -13.77
C ASP A 246 -1.24 1.04 -13.53
N ALA A 247 -2.35 0.82 -12.83
CA ALA A 247 -2.87 -0.50 -12.52
C ALA A 247 -3.27 -1.32 -13.78
N GLU A 248 -3.50 -0.67 -14.93
CA GLU A 248 -3.93 -1.33 -16.17
C GLU A 248 -2.76 -1.75 -17.06
N THR A 249 -1.70 -0.93 -17.11
CA THR A 249 -0.55 -1.08 -18.02
C THR A 249 0.72 -1.58 -17.33
N GLY A 250 0.70 -1.68 -16.01
CA GLY A 250 1.83 -2.10 -15.19
C GLY A 250 2.72 -0.93 -14.78
N TYR A 251 3.54 -1.17 -13.75
CA TYR A 251 4.40 -0.14 -13.19
C TYR A 251 5.86 -0.38 -13.53
N ALA A 252 6.57 0.67 -13.92
CA ALA A 252 8.01 0.65 -14.20
C ALA A 252 8.75 1.57 -13.24
N PHE A 253 9.77 1.03 -12.56
CA PHE A 253 10.67 1.83 -11.75
C PHE A 253 11.73 2.52 -12.61
N SER A 254 12.07 3.73 -12.21
CA SER A 254 13.18 4.49 -12.75
C SER A 254 14.07 4.95 -11.60
N ILE A 255 15.38 4.88 -11.84
CA ILE A 255 16.40 5.25 -10.87
C ILE A 255 16.95 6.61 -11.32
N GLY A 256 16.85 7.61 -10.45
CA GLY A 256 17.35 8.95 -10.73
C GLY A 256 18.87 9.05 -10.67
N THR A 257 19.37 10.28 -10.64
CA THR A 257 20.82 10.51 -10.60
C THR A 257 21.39 10.11 -9.24
N ALA A 258 22.37 9.21 -9.26
CA ALA A 258 23.04 8.71 -8.06
C ALA A 258 24.05 9.73 -7.51
N ALA A 259 24.06 9.93 -6.19
CA ALA A 259 24.99 10.82 -5.48
C ALA A 259 25.49 10.18 -4.18
N ASP A 260 26.74 10.47 -3.81
CA ASP A 260 27.29 10.04 -2.52
C ASP A 260 26.63 10.79 -1.37
N VAL A 261 26.29 10.07 -0.29
CA VAL A 261 25.80 10.69 0.93
C VAL A 261 26.93 11.45 1.62
N ALA A 262 26.65 12.67 2.07
CA ALA A 262 27.66 13.51 2.68
C ALA A 262 28.23 12.90 3.98
N GLY A 263 29.56 12.79 4.03
CA GLY A 263 30.33 12.37 5.20
C GLY A 263 30.53 10.87 5.30
N LEU A 264 31.74 10.46 5.71
CA LEU A 264 32.14 9.05 5.79
C LEU A 264 31.51 8.38 7.02
N ILE A 265 31.16 7.10 6.88
CA ILE A 265 31.11 6.16 7.98
C ILE A 265 32.54 5.71 8.23
N GLY A 266 33.25 6.36 9.15
CA GLY A 266 34.59 5.95 9.58
C GLY A 266 35.73 6.88 9.21
N SER A 267 36.92 6.31 9.22
CA SER A 267 38.18 7.02 9.09
C SER A 267 38.72 6.87 7.68
N ALA A 268 39.28 7.95 7.13
CA ALA A 268 39.79 7.95 5.76
C ALA A 268 40.93 6.92 5.60
N GLY A 269 40.84 6.10 4.56
CA GLY A 269 41.86 5.11 4.17
C GLY A 269 42.20 5.21 2.68
N THR A 270 42.87 4.19 2.15
CA THR A 270 43.05 4.05 0.70
C THR A 270 41.69 3.85 0.05
N ALA A 271 41.31 4.74 -0.87
CA ALA A 271 39.97 4.71 -1.46
C ALA A 271 39.71 3.42 -2.25
N PHE A 272 38.51 2.88 -2.12
CA PHE A 272 37.96 1.86 -3.01
C PHE A 272 36.63 2.31 -3.61
N GLY A 273 36.23 1.66 -4.69
CA GLY A 273 35.01 1.98 -5.43
C GLY A 273 35.21 3.13 -6.43
N PRO A 274 34.10 3.63 -7.02
CA PRO A 274 32.72 3.26 -6.72
C PRO A 274 32.41 1.80 -7.11
N LEU A 275 31.74 1.09 -6.22
CA LEU A 275 31.11 -0.20 -6.48
C LEU A 275 29.63 0.09 -6.74
N ASP A 276 29.31 0.44 -7.97
CA ASP A 276 27.96 0.78 -8.40
C ASP A 276 27.22 -0.48 -8.86
N CYS A 277 25.93 -0.54 -8.54
CA CYS A 277 25.04 -1.50 -9.18
C CYS A 277 24.92 -1.22 -10.68
N PRO A 278 24.70 -2.25 -11.52
CA PRO A 278 24.43 -2.07 -12.94
C PRO A 278 23.31 -1.04 -13.21
N ALA A 279 23.35 -0.39 -14.37
CA ALA A 279 22.30 0.56 -14.76
C ALA A 279 20.91 -0.10 -14.71
N GLY A 280 19.93 0.60 -14.11
CA GLY A 280 18.57 0.08 -13.92
C GLY A 280 18.40 -0.84 -12.70
N SER A 281 19.45 -1.08 -11.91
CA SER A 281 19.38 -1.90 -10.70
C SER A 281 19.75 -1.13 -9.44
N VAL A 282 19.21 -1.59 -8.31
CA VAL A 282 19.47 -1.06 -6.96
C VAL A 282 20.18 -2.13 -6.13
N ALA A 283 20.76 -1.72 -5.00
CA ALA A 283 21.18 -2.69 -4.01
C ALA A 283 19.95 -3.43 -3.45
N ARG A 284 20.12 -4.72 -3.20
CA ARG A 284 19.15 -5.59 -2.53
C ARG A 284 19.65 -6.08 -1.17
N GLY A 285 20.96 -5.96 -0.96
CA GLY A 285 21.65 -6.55 0.15
C GLY A 285 23.15 -6.33 0.04
N THR A 286 23.86 -6.95 0.98
CA THR A 286 25.32 -6.84 1.12
C THR A 286 25.92 -8.22 1.30
N PHE A 287 27.10 -8.43 0.76
CA PHE A 287 27.87 -9.64 1.00
C PHE A 287 29.32 -9.29 1.28
N GLY A 288 30.07 -10.21 1.87
CA GLY A 288 31.48 -9.96 2.20
C GLY A 288 32.02 -11.00 3.16
N THR A 289 33.04 -10.61 3.90
CA THR A 289 33.68 -11.41 4.94
C THR A 289 33.89 -10.55 6.17
N SER A 290 33.66 -11.13 7.34
CA SER A 290 33.87 -10.45 8.61
C SER A 290 34.38 -11.40 9.69
N GLY A 291 35.30 -10.92 10.52
CA GLY A 291 35.71 -11.54 11.78
C GLY A 291 35.36 -10.62 12.96
N GLU A 292 36.38 -10.21 13.71
CA GLU A 292 36.22 -9.13 14.71
C GLU A 292 36.00 -7.76 14.05
N VAL A 293 36.46 -7.60 12.81
CA VAL A 293 36.30 -6.42 11.94
C VAL A 293 35.67 -6.81 10.60
N LEU A 294 35.21 -5.82 9.85
CA LEU A 294 34.75 -6.00 8.47
C LEU A 294 35.95 -6.05 7.52
N ASP A 295 36.21 -7.22 6.95
CA ASP A 295 37.33 -7.45 6.03
C ASP A 295 36.99 -6.99 4.61
N THR A 296 35.82 -7.40 4.12
CA THR A 296 35.38 -7.14 2.74
C THR A 296 33.89 -6.86 2.71
N ILE A 297 33.48 -6.09 1.71
CA ILE A 297 32.07 -5.75 1.48
C ILE A 297 31.80 -5.52 0.00
N GLY A 298 30.64 -5.95 -0.45
CA GLY A 298 30.08 -5.72 -1.78
C GLY A 298 28.56 -5.63 -1.72
N LEU A 299 27.97 -5.25 -2.85
CA LEU A 299 26.52 -5.14 -3.02
C LEU A 299 25.97 -6.31 -3.82
N LEU A 300 24.84 -6.84 -3.36
CA LEU A 300 23.96 -7.67 -4.19
C LEU A 300 23.05 -6.73 -4.95
N CYS A 301 23.08 -6.75 -6.28
CA CYS A 301 22.31 -5.83 -7.11
C CYS A 301 21.15 -6.54 -7.81
N GLY A 302 20.07 -5.81 -8.02
CA GLY A 302 18.95 -6.30 -8.82
C GLY A 302 17.97 -5.25 -9.27
N GLU A 303 17.21 -5.60 -10.30
CA GLU A 303 16.19 -4.74 -10.88
C GLU A 303 14.96 -4.72 -9.99
N LEU A 304 14.41 -3.53 -9.76
CA LEU A 304 13.10 -3.37 -9.15
C LEU A 304 12.04 -3.58 -10.21
N PHE A 305 11.12 -4.48 -9.92
CA PHE A 305 9.88 -4.59 -10.66
C PHE A 305 8.74 -4.76 -9.69
N ALA A 306 7.56 -4.57 -10.23
CA ALA A 306 6.41 -4.19 -9.47
C ALA A 306 5.25 -4.95 -10.05
N THR A 307 4.74 -5.94 -9.30
CA THR A 307 3.69 -6.82 -9.79
C THR A 307 2.35 -6.33 -9.27
N ARG A 308 1.36 -6.24 -10.16
CA ARG A 308 -0.02 -5.97 -9.77
C ARG A 308 -0.51 -7.11 -8.88
N VAL A 309 -1.02 -6.76 -7.71
CA VAL A 309 -1.78 -7.69 -6.89
C VAL A 309 -3.25 -7.35 -7.04
N THR A 310 -4.07 -8.29 -7.50
CA THR A 310 -5.53 -8.16 -7.47
C THR A 310 -6.04 -8.89 -6.23
N THR A 311 -6.94 -8.26 -5.47
CA THR A 311 -7.52 -8.88 -4.27
C THR A 311 -8.96 -9.25 -4.53
N ALA A 312 -9.32 -10.50 -4.26
CA ALA A 312 -10.70 -10.98 -4.32
C ALA A 312 -11.61 -10.15 -3.40
N PRO A 313 -12.93 -10.09 -3.68
CA PRO A 313 -13.89 -9.56 -2.72
C PRO A 313 -13.76 -10.28 -1.37
N THR A 314 -13.76 -9.51 -0.29
CA THR A 314 -13.76 -10.05 1.07
C THR A 314 -15.11 -10.69 1.37
N ASN A 315 -15.11 -11.96 1.75
CA ASN A 315 -16.33 -12.67 2.14
C ASN A 315 -16.37 -12.83 3.67
N GLY A 316 -17.37 -12.23 4.33
CA GLY A 316 -17.55 -12.20 5.78
C GLY A 316 -17.99 -10.84 6.34
N ASN A 317 -17.96 -10.63 7.66
CA ASN A 317 -18.27 -9.32 8.26
C ASN A 317 -17.03 -8.42 8.28
N ALA A 318 -17.10 -7.29 7.58
CA ALA A 318 -15.99 -6.35 7.51
C ALA A 318 -15.86 -5.41 8.73
N ASN A 319 -16.87 -5.36 9.59
CA ASN A 319 -17.06 -4.25 10.54
C ASN A 319 -16.28 -4.37 11.86
N THR A 320 -15.60 -5.50 12.12
CA THR A 320 -14.88 -5.72 13.40
C THR A 320 -13.61 -6.52 13.20
N GLY A 321 -12.53 -6.14 13.90
CA GLY A 321 -11.28 -6.90 13.95
C GLY A 321 -10.05 -6.15 13.42
N GLY A 322 -8.87 -6.74 13.62
CA GLY A 322 -7.63 -6.34 12.96
C GLY A 322 -7.62 -6.78 11.50
N VAL A 323 -6.93 -6.00 10.68
CA VAL A 323 -6.73 -6.27 9.26
C VAL A 323 -5.30 -6.76 9.05
N SER A 324 -5.14 -7.86 8.33
CA SER A 324 -3.84 -8.42 7.99
C SER A 324 -3.76 -8.73 6.51
N THR A 325 -2.62 -8.36 5.93
CA THR A 325 -2.27 -8.66 4.55
C THR A 325 -1.03 -9.56 4.57
N LEU A 326 -1.13 -10.73 3.95
CA LEU A 326 -0.17 -11.83 4.12
C LEU A 326 0.21 -12.38 2.75
N ASP A 327 1.35 -11.95 2.24
CA ASP A 327 1.91 -12.51 1.01
C ASP A 327 3.00 -13.52 1.30
N CYS A 328 3.04 -14.57 0.48
CA CYS A 328 4.18 -15.44 0.43
C CYS A 328 5.43 -14.67 -0.02
N PRO A 329 6.60 -14.98 0.55
CA PRO A 329 7.85 -14.32 0.17
C PRO A 329 8.20 -14.48 -1.31
N ALA A 330 9.09 -13.63 -1.82
CA ALA A 330 9.46 -13.59 -3.23
C ALA A 330 9.97 -14.95 -3.73
N GLY A 331 9.43 -15.38 -4.87
CA GLY A 331 9.72 -16.71 -5.44
C GLY A 331 8.90 -17.84 -4.81
N GLN A 332 8.02 -17.54 -3.84
CA GLN A 332 7.11 -18.50 -3.24
C GLN A 332 5.66 -18.20 -3.59
N VAL A 333 4.85 -19.24 -3.59
CA VAL A 333 3.39 -19.16 -3.73
C VAL A 333 2.70 -19.99 -2.65
N PRO A 334 1.48 -19.63 -2.22
CA PRO A 334 0.66 -20.47 -1.37
C PRO A 334 0.41 -21.83 -2.03
N TYR A 335 0.60 -22.90 -1.26
CA TYR A 335 0.31 -24.25 -1.74
C TYR A 335 -0.51 -25.07 -0.75
N SER A 336 -0.52 -24.69 0.53
CA SER A 336 -1.39 -25.31 1.51
C SER A 336 -1.95 -24.26 2.48
N VAL A 337 -3.11 -24.58 3.03
CA VAL A 337 -3.79 -23.79 4.05
C VAL A 337 -4.10 -24.68 5.23
N THR A 338 -3.90 -24.15 6.43
CA THR A 338 -4.24 -24.82 7.68
C THR A 338 -5.23 -23.96 8.43
N GLY A 339 -6.40 -24.54 8.70
CA GLY A 339 -7.46 -23.93 9.49
C GLY A 339 -7.63 -24.64 10.82
N ARG A 340 -7.93 -23.89 11.89
CA ARG A 340 -8.45 -24.48 13.13
C ARG A 340 -9.97 -24.39 13.13
N VAL A 341 -10.60 -25.55 13.27
CA VAL A 341 -12.05 -25.72 13.23
C VAL A 341 -12.56 -25.88 14.65
N SER A 342 -13.44 -24.98 15.09
CA SER A 342 -14.00 -25.02 16.45
C SER A 342 -14.83 -26.28 16.71
N ALA A 343 -14.81 -26.74 17.96
CA ALA A 343 -15.74 -27.72 18.50
C ALA A 343 -16.48 -27.12 19.71
N GLY A 344 -17.74 -27.52 19.91
CA GLY A 344 -18.59 -27.04 21.00
C GLY A 344 -19.64 -26.00 20.58
N PHE A 345 -19.81 -24.93 21.36
CA PHE A 345 -20.68 -23.81 20.97
C PHE A 345 -20.15 -23.18 19.68
N TRP A 346 -21.00 -22.88 18.68
CA TRP A 346 -20.55 -22.50 17.32
C TRP A 346 -19.54 -23.49 16.70
N SER A 347 -19.82 -24.79 16.79
CA SER A 347 -18.97 -25.84 16.20
C SER A 347 -18.89 -25.76 14.68
N GLY A 348 -17.70 -26.04 14.14
CA GLY A 348 -17.50 -26.24 12.71
C GLY A 348 -17.08 -24.98 11.93
N ILE A 349 -16.86 -23.86 12.62
CA ILE A 349 -16.38 -22.60 12.01
C ILE A 349 -14.86 -22.54 12.02
N LEU A 350 -14.29 -21.74 11.11
CA LEU A 350 -12.85 -21.48 11.06
C LEU A 350 -12.49 -20.36 12.04
N THR A 351 -11.71 -20.68 13.07
CA THR A 351 -11.30 -19.70 14.09
C THR A 351 -9.92 -19.13 13.85
N GLU A 352 -9.06 -19.91 13.20
CA GLU A 352 -7.68 -19.53 12.88
C GLU A 352 -7.34 -20.03 11.47
N PHE A 353 -6.58 -19.25 10.70
CA PHE A 353 -6.16 -19.58 9.34
C PHE A 353 -4.70 -19.22 9.11
N SER A 354 -3.94 -20.14 8.55
CA SER A 354 -2.53 -19.97 8.21
C SER A 354 -2.23 -20.59 6.86
N VAL A 355 -1.13 -20.15 6.25
CA VAL A 355 -0.77 -20.49 4.87
C VAL A 355 0.66 -21.00 4.86
N GLN A 356 0.89 -22.12 4.17
CA GLN A 356 2.23 -22.56 3.83
C GLN A 356 2.57 -22.13 2.40
N CYS A 357 3.71 -21.48 2.29
CA CYS A 357 4.31 -21.08 1.03
C CYS A 357 5.29 -22.15 0.54
N ALA A 358 5.50 -22.22 -0.77
CA ALA A 358 6.52 -23.07 -1.36
C ALA A 358 7.23 -22.38 -2.50
N GLN A 359 8.53 -22.69 -2.63
CA GLN A 359 9.35 -22.22 -3.75
C GLN A 359 8.95 -22.93 -5.03
N VAL A 360 8.81 -22.13 -6.10
CA VAL A 360 8.48 -22.61 -7.45
C VAL A 360 9.72 -22.52 -8.32
N VAL A 361 10.09 -23.62 -8.97
CA VAL A 361 11.20 -23.65 -9.93
C VAL A 361 10.66 -24.03 -11.29
N ALA A 362 10.99 -23.23 -12.30
CA ALA A 362 10.76 -23.54 -13.69
C ALA A 362 12.07 -24.07 -14.30
N THR A 363 12.06 -25.30 -14.80
CA THR A 363 13.20 -25.91 -15.49
C THR A 363 12.91 -26.02 -16.98
N ASP A 364 13.82 -25.54 -17.83
CA ASP A 364 13.71 -25.66 -19.29
C ASP A 364 13.57 -27.15 -19.68
N ASP A 365 12.53 -27.48 -20.43
CA ASP A 365 12.23 -28.84 -20.87
C ASP A 365 12.99 -29.26 -22.14
N GLY A 366 13.76 -28.33 -22.74
CA GLY A 366 14.53 -28.53 -23.96
C GLY A 366 13.71 -28.49 -25.25
N ASN A 367 12.39 -28.26 -25.17
CA ASN A 367 11.46 -28.18 -26.29
C ASN A 367 10.81 -26.79 -26.43
N GLY A 368 11.35 -25.77 -25.74
CA GLY A 368 10.83 -24.41 -25.73
C GLY A 368 9.70 -24.19 -24.72
N GLY A 369 9.50 -25.14 -23.79
CA GLY A 369 8.62 -25.02 -22.64
C GLY A 369 9.38 -25.11 -21.32
N TRP A 370 8.64 -25.00 -20.22
CA TRP A 370 9.19 -25.03 -18.87
C TRP A 370 8.40 -26.02 -18.02
N THR A 371 9.12 -26.90 -17.32
CA THR A 371 8.54 -27.77 -16.29
C THR A 371 8.54 -27.03 -14.97
N VAL A 372 7.35 -26.78 -14.42
CA VAL A 372 7.17 -26.08 -13.15
C VAL A 372 7.00 -27.10 -12.04
N THR A 373 7.85 -27.04 -11.02
CA THR A 373 7.76 -27.93 -9.86
C THR A 373 7.84 -27.16 -8.56
N ARG A 374 7.18 -27.72 -7.54
CA ARG A 374 7.40 -27.34 -6.15
C ARG A 374 8.70 -28.00 -5.69
N VAL A 375 9.68 -27.22 -5.24
CA VAL A 375 11.00 -27.76 -4.89
C VAL A 375 11.20 -27.84 -3.38
N ASP A 376 10.73 -26.85 -2.62
CA ASP A 376 10.89 -26.81 -1.16
C ASP A 376 9.64 -26.27 -0.45
N VAL A 377 9.37 -26.78 0.74
CA VAL A 377 8.44 -26.16 1.69
C VAL A 377 9.09 -24.88 2.18
N GLY A 378 8.52 -23.74 1.79
CA GLY A 378 9.00 -22.42 2.12
C GLY A 378 8.44 -21.94 3.45
N ASP A 379 8.21 -20.64 3.56
CA ASP A 379 7.82 -19.99 4.80
C ASP A 379 6.35 -20.26 5.16
N THR A 380 6.07 -20.27 6.47
CA THR A 380 4.70 -20.29 6.99
C THR A 380 4.28 -18.87 7.32
N LEU A 381 3.18 -18.39 6.72
CA LEU A 381 2.64 -17.08 7.06
C LEU A 381 2.03 -17.11 8.47
N PRO A 382 2.12 -16.01 9.24
CA PRO A 382 1.52 -15.92 10.56
C PRO A 382 0.04 -16.28 10.53
N ALA A 383 -0.38 -17.11 11.49
CA ALA A 383 -1.77 -17.49 11.64
C ALA A 383 -2.64 -16.28 12.01
N GLN A 384 -3.83 -16.18 11.41
CA GLN A 384 -4.79 -15.11 11.63
C GLN A 384 -6.00 -15.62 12.38
N GLY A 385 -6.52 -14.80 13.28
CA GLY A 385 -7.54 -15.20 14.23
C GLY A 385 -6.97 -15.97 15.42
N SER A 386 -7.86 -16.42 16.29
CA SER A 386 -7.50 -17.17 17.48
C SER A 386 -8.61 -18.14 17.84
N LEU A 387 -8.32 -19.13 18.68
CA LEU A 387 -9.38 -19.88 19.33
C LEU A 387 -10.01 -18.97 20.38
N GLY A 388 -11.21 -18.45 20.09
CA GLY A 388 -11.90 -17.58 21.03
C GLY A 388 -12.12 -18.22 22.39
N SER A 389 -12.25 -17.39 23.42
CA SER A 389 -12.36 -17.78 24.83
C SER A 389 -13.57 -18.69 25.13
N TRP A 390 -14.53 -18.72 24.21
CA TRP A 390 -15.75 -19.52 24.25
C TRP A 390 -15.56 -20.97 23.78
N SER A 391 -14.48 -21.27 23.05
CA SER A 391 -14.16 -22.63 22.62
C SER A 391 -12.95 -23.17 23.37
N THR A 392 -13.09 -24.37 23.91
CA THR A 392 -11.99 -25.09 24.57
C THR A 392 -11.46 -26.24 23.72
N ALA A 393 -11.98 -26.44 22.50
CA ALA A 393 -11.63 -27.55 21.65
C ALA A 393 -11.68 -27.14 20.17
N ALA A 394 -10.64 -27.47 19.42
CA ALA A 394 -10.61 -27.35 17.97
C ALA A 394 -9.76 -28.46 17.36
N SER A 395 -10.11 -28.87 16.15
CA SER A 395 -9.23 -29.68 15.29
C SER A 395 -8.46 -28.78 14.35
N SER A 396 -7.23 -29.16 14.04
CA SER A 396 -6.48 -28.54 12.95
C SER A 396 -6.70 -29.37 11.69
N GLU A 397 -7.08 -28.71 10.61
CA GLU A 397 -7.26 -29.31 9.29
C GLU A 397 -6.36 -28.60 8.28
N THR A 398 -5.71 -29.37 7.41
CA THR A 398 -4.83 -28.84 6.37
C THR A 398 -5.31 -29.30 5.01
N LYS A 399 -5.38 -28.39 4.05
CA LYS A 399 -5.63 -28.68 2.63
C LYS A 399 -4.45 -28.23 1.81
N THR A 400 -3.97 -29.12 0.95
CA THR A 400 -2.73 -28.96 0.19
C THR A 400 -3.03 -29.21 -1.27
N CYS A 401 -2.56 -28.33 -2.15
CA CYS A 401 -2.59 -28.58 -3.57
C CYS A 401 -1.68 -29.78 -3.93
N PRO A 402 -2.04 -30.59 -4.94
CA PRO A 402 -1.14 -31.61 -5.51
C PRO A 402 0.27 -31.08 -5.79
N ASP A 403 1.26 -31.97 -5.88
CA ASP A 403 2.69 -31.59 -5.96
C ASP A 403 3.05 -30.75 -7.20
N ASP A 404 2.29 -30.89 -8.28
CA ASP A 404 2.41 -30.18 -9.56
C ASP A 404 1.37 -29.07 -9.75
N GLU A 405 0.56 -28.80 -8.73
CA GLU A 405 -0.47 -27.77 -8.75
C GLU A 405 -0.21 -26.67 -7.71
N PHE A 406 -0.75 -25.51 -8.00
CA PHE A 406 -0.60 -24.30 -7.21
C PHE A 406 -1.95 -23.64 -6.99
N MET A 407 -2.07 -22.89 -5.90
CA MET A 407 -3.34 -22.24 -5.62
C MET A 407 -3.61 -21.12 -6.63
N VAL A 408 -4.80 -21.15 -7.20
CA VAL A 408 -5.27 -20.21 -8.24
C VAL A 408 -6.66 -19.68 -7.93
N GLY A 409 -7.30 -20.14 -6.86
CA GLY A 409 -8.60 -19.63 -6.47
C GLY A 409 -8.99 -19.98 -5.04
N LEU A 410 -10.06 -19.34 -4.59
CA LEU A 410 -10.58 -19.45 -3.23
C LEU A 410 -12.10 -19.31 -3.26
N SER A 411 -12.80 -20.26 -2.63
CA SER A 411 -14.21 -20.13 -2.27
C SER A 411 -14.33 -19.97 -0.76
N VAL A 412 -15.22 -19.09 -0.32
CA VAL A 412 -15.45 -18.83 1.09
C VAL A 412 -16.94 -18.94 1.37
N TYR A 413 -17.29 -19.73 2.38
CA TYR A 413 -18.64 -19.83 2.92
C TYR A 413 -18.67 -18.98 4.20
N ALA A 414 -19.48 -17.92 4.20
CA ALA A 414 -19.51 -17.00 5.32
C ALA A 414 -20.90 -16.38 5.55
N ARG A 415 -21.10 -15.87 6.76
CA ARG A 415 -22.15 -14.91 7.14
C ARG A 415 -21.51 -13.73 7.85
N ASP A 416 -21.59 -13.71 9.18
CA ASP A 416 -20.86 -12.78 10.04
C ASP A 416 -19.40 -13.21 10.27
N ARG A 417 -19.08 -14.47 9.99
CA ARG A 417 -17.77 -15.12 10.18
C ARG A 417 -17.50 -16.11 9.06
N VAL A 418 -16.26 -16.55 8.94
CA VAL A 418 -15.87 -17.59 7.97
C VAL A 418 -16.22 -18.98 8.51
N ASP A 419 -17.17 -19.66 7.84
CA ASP A 419 -17.60 -21.01 8.18
C ASP A 419 -16.71 -22.06 7.51
N GLN A 420 -16.49 -21.92 6.19
CA GLN A 420 -15.68 -22.83 5.40
C GLN A 420 -14.82 -22.11 4.37
N VAL A 421 -13.68 -22.72 4.05
CA VAL A 421 -12.77 -22.25 3.01
C VAL A 421 -12.41 -23.40 2.09
N GLU A 422 -12.53 -23.19 0.79
CA GLU A 422 -12.13 -24.14 -0.25
C GLU A 422 -11.10 -23.49 -1.14
N ILE A 423 -9.94 -24.13 -1.33
CA ILE A 423 -8.91 -23.64 -2.26
C ILE A 423 -9.14 -24.27 -3.64
N ALA A 424 -8.76 -23.56 -4.69
CA ALA A 424 -8.69 -24.12 -6.04
C ALA A 424 -7.23 -24.23 -6.47
N CYS A 425 -6.84 -25.39 -6.98
CA CYS A 425 -5.49 -25.76 -7.37
C CYS A 425 -5.43 -26.01 -8.88
N ALA A 426 -4.37 -25.57 -9.56
CA ALA A 426 -4.17 -25.84 -10.98
C ALA A 426 -2.67 -25.94 -11.31
N PRO A 427 -2.29 -26.70 -12.35
CA PRO A 427 -0.92 -26.70 -12.83
C PRO A 427 -0.60 -25.36 -13.49
N LEU A 428 0.58 -24.82 -13.19
CA LEU A 428 1.09 -23.61 -13.84
C LEU A 428 1.83 -23.98 -15.13
N SER A 429 1.60 -23.22 -16.19
CA SER A 429 2.33 -23.30 -17.45
C SER A 429 3.12 -22.02 -17.65
N VAL A 430 4.44 -22.14 -17.84
CA VAL A 430 5.35 -21.01 -18.08
C VAL A 430 5.89 -21.11 -19.51
N THR A 431 5.83 -20.01 -20.24
CA THR A 431 6.42 -19.87 -21.58
C THR A 431 7.31 -18.64 -21.64
N GLY A 432 8.16 -18.54 -22.67
CA GLY A 432 9.07 -17.40 -22.85
C GLY A 432 10.52 -17.71 -22.45
N SER A 433 11.30 -16.66 -22.18
CA SER A 433 12.73 -16.77 -21.90
C SER A 433 13.22 -15.70 -20.92
N PRO A 434 14.36 -15.92 -20.22
CA PRO A 434 14.96 -14.90 -19.36
C PRO A 434 15.22 -13.56 -20.06
N SER A 435 15.42 -13.57 -21.38
CA SER A 435 15.74 -12.38 -22.18
C SER A 435 14.52 -11.62 -22.70
N THR A 436 13.36 -12.27 -22.80
CA THR A 436 12.14 -11.71 -23.37
C THR A 436 11.00 -11.59 -22.35
N GLY A 437 11.21 -12.11 -21.14
CA GLY A 437 10.17 -12.27 -20.13
C GLY A 437 9.53 -13.66 -20.18
N PHE A 438 8.83 -13.97 -19.09
CA PHE A 438 8.06 -15.19 -18.92
C PHE A 438 6.58 -14.85 -18.88
N ASP A 439 5.78 -15.60 -19.63
CA ASP A 439 4.32 -15.57 -19.51
C ASP A 439 3.89 -16.77 -18.65
N VAL A 440 2.96 -16.54 -17.72
CA VAL A 440 2.44 -17.58 -16.84
C VAL A 440 0.95 -17.75 -17.08
N SER A 441 0.49 -18.99 -17.17
CA SER A 441 -0.93 -19.35 -17.23
C SER A 441 -1.19 -20.53 -16.31
N TYR A 442 -2.46 -20.84 -16.06
CA TYR A 442 -2.81 -22.02 -15.27
C TYR A 442 -3.89 -22.85 -15.98
N GLY A 443 -3.79 -24.17 -15.78
CA GLY A 443 -4.69 -25.15 -16.37
C GLY A 443 -6.09 -25.15 -15.78
N ALA A 444 -6.85 -26.21 -16.04
CA ALA A 444 -8.18 -26.37 -15.44
C ALA A 444 -8.03 -26.57 -13.91
N PRO A 445 -8.73 -25.76 -13.09
CA PRO A 445 -8.62 -25.88 -11.64
C PRO A 445 -9.36 -27.12 -11.11
N SER A 446 -8.73 -27.77 -10.13
CA SER A 446 -9.28 -28.77 -9.24
C SER A 446 -9.60 -28.11 -7.88
N ALA A 447 -10.59 -28.63 -7.15
CA ALA A 447 -10.94 -28.12 -5.81
C ALA A 447 -10.88 -29.28 -4.80
N PRO A 448 -9.92 -29.29 -3.86
CA PRO A 448 -9.96 -30.20 -2.71
C PRO A 448 -11.14 -29.92 -1.78
N ASP A 449 -11.53 -30.91 -0.97
CA ASP A 449 -12.57 -30.77 0.05
C ASP A 449 -12.36 -29.52 0.94
N PRO A 450 -13.41 -28.79 1.34
CA PRO A 450 -13.29 -27.56 2.14
C PRO A 450 -12.69 -27.81 3.53
N LEU A 451 -12.08 -26.76 4.09
CA LEU A 451 -11.79 -26.62 5.51
C LEU A 451 -13.05 -26.17 6.25
N GLY A 452 -13.29 -26.74 7.44
CA GLY A 452 -14.46 -26.43 8.24
C GLY A 452 -15.66 -27.32 7.89
N THR A 453 -16.60 -27.43 8.81
CA THR A 453 -17.73 -28.38 8.69
C THR A 453 -19.10 -27.71 8.79
N ASN A 454 -19.14 -26.41 9.12
CA ASN A 454 -20.38 -25.67 9.19
C ASN A 454 -20.85 -25.22 7.80
N THR A 455 -22.00 -25.69 7.36
CA THR A 455 -22.58 -25.38 6.04
C THR A 455 -23.65 -24.29 6.08
N SER A 456 -23.80 -23.59 7.21
CA SER A 456 -24.81 -22.52 7.36
C SER A 456 -24.43 -21.20 6.68
N GLY A 457 -23.17 -21.08 6.22
CA GLY A 457 -22.67 -19.96 5.44
C GLY A 457 -23.30 -19.86 4.07
N THR A 458 -23.36 -18.64 3.51
CA THR A 458 -23.73 -18.47 2.11
C THR A 458 -22.48 -18.71 1.27
N PHE A 459 -22.58 -19.58 0.26
CA PHE A 459 -21.47 -19.84 -0.65
C PHE A 459 -21.24 -18.63 -1.56
N SER A 460 -20.06 -18.05 -1.47
CA SER A 460 -19.52 -17.17 -2.51
C SER A 460 -18.57 -18.02 -3.35
N GLY A 461 -18.88 -18.16 -4.65
CA GLY A 461 -18.20 -19.07 -5.57
C GLY A 461 -16.68 -18.88 -5.63
N PRO A 462 -15.95 -19.80 -6.30
CA PRO A 462 -14.51 -19.69 -6.37
C PRO A 462 -14.14 -18.39 -7.08
N TYR A 463 -13.53 -17.47 -6.33
CA TYR A 463 -12.79 -16.39 -6.94
C TYR A 463 -11.54 -17.00 -7.55
N MET A 464 -11.44 -16.97 -8.87
CA MET A 464 -10.26 -17.40 -9.59
C MET A 464 -9.37 -16.20 -9.86
N CYS A 465 -8.07 -16.37 -9.62
CA CYS A 465 -7.07 -15.41 -10.05
C CYS A 465 -7.20 -15.16 -11.56
N PRO A 466 -7.02 -13.93 -12.07
CA PRO A 466 -6.97 -13.68 -13.50
C PRO A 466 -5.92 -14.57 -14.20
N GLN A 467 -6.19 -14.99 -15.44
CA GLN A 467 -5.18 -15.65 -16.27
C GLN A 467 -3.95 -14.75 -16.40
N GLY A 468 -2.74 -15.30 -16.23
CA GLY A 468 -1.53 -14.49 -16.01
C GLY A 468 -1.03 -14.52 -14.57
N THR A 469 -1.91 -14.78 -13.61
CA THR A 469 -1.63 -14.67 -12.17
C THR A 469 -1.93 -15.96 -11.42
N ALA A 470 -1.34 -16.10 -10.23
CA ALA A 470 -1.62 -17.17 -9.28
C ALA A 470 -1.82 -16.55 -7.89
N ALA A 471 -2.23 -17.36 -6.90
CA ALA A 471 -2.24 -16.89 -5.52
C ALA A 471 -0.83 -16.42 -5.13
N GLY A 472 -0.74 -15.19 -4.64
CA GLY A 472 0.47 -14.64 -4.00
C GLY A 472 0.33 -14.58 -2.49
N GLY A 473 -0.91 -14.57 -1.98
CA GLY A 473 -1.18 -14.39 -0.57
C GLY A 473 -2.66 -14.26 -0.27
N PHE A 474 -2.96 -13.72 0.90
CA PHE A 474 -4.32 -13.53 1.40
C PHE A 474 -4.47 -12.21 2.14
N PHE A 475 -5.69 -11.72 2.13
CA PHE A 475 -6.16 -10.69 3.03
C PHE A 475 -7.09 -11.35 4.05
N ALA A 476 -6.92 -11.01 5.32
CA ALA A 476 -7.77 -11.50 6.40
C ALA A 476 -8.22 -10.36 7.30
N ARG A 477 -9.48 -10.41 7.72
CA ARG A 477 -9.99 -9.68 8.88
C ARG A 477 -10.24 -10.66 10.00
N HIS A 478 -9.76 -10.32 11.19
CA HIS A 478 -9.87 -11.21 12.34
C HIS A 478 -9.96 -10.44 13.65
N GLY A 479 -10.84 -10.89 14.52
CA GLY A 479 -10.92 -10.50 15.92
C GLY A 479 -10.68 -11.71 16.81
N GLU A 480 -11.69 -12.07 17.59
CA GLU A 480 -11.64 -13.29 18.39
C GLU A 480 -11.68 -14.57 17.52
N VAL A 481 -12.06 -14.45 16.25
CA VAL A 481 -12.11 -15.49 15.21
C VAL A 481 -11.77 -14.90 13.83
N LEU A 482 -11.78 -15.73 12.77
CA LEU A 482 -11.67 -15.26 11.39
C LEU A 482 -13.02 -14.69 10.91
N ASP A 483 -13.05 -13.38 10.62
CA ASP A 483 -14.27 -12.65 10.28
C ASP A 483 -14.46 -12.50 8.77
N ALA A 484 -13.38 -12.30 8.01
CA ALA A 484 -13.41 -12.31 6.55
C ALA A 484 -12.07 -12.78 5.95
N LEU A 485 -12.14 -13.33 4.73
CA LEU A 485 -10.97 -13.78 3.98
C LEU A 485 -11.12 -13.40 2.50
N ALA A 486 -10.02 -13.03 1.88
CA ALA A 486 -9.90 -12.81 0.43
C ALA A 486 -8.57 -13.35 -0.08
N LEU A 487 -8.59 -13.88 -1.31
CA LEU A 487 -7.38 -14.30 -2.03
C LEU A 487 -6.69 -13.09 -2.64
N ARG A 488 -5.37 -13.06 -2.60
CA ARG A 488 -4.55 -12.07 -3.31
C ARG A 488 -3.82 -12.78 -4.44
N CYS A 489 -4.02 -12.29 -5.65
CA CYS A 489 -3.47 -12.86 -6.86
C CYS A 489 -2.42 -11.93 -7.46
N SER A 490 -1.27 -12.47 -7.83
CA SER A 490 -0.17 -11.73 -8.44
C SER A 490 0.50 -12.59 -9.50
N GLU A 491 1.24 -11.96 -10.41
CA GLU A 491 2.10 -12.72 -11.32
C GLU A 491 3.18 -13.45 -10.50
N PRO A 492 3.31 -14.78 -10.64
CA PRO A 492 4.32 -15.53 -9.91
C PRO A 492 5.71 -15.21 -10.44
N LEU A 493 6.66 -15.14 -9.51
CA LEU A 493 8.01 -14.72 -9.80
C LEU A 493 8.84 -15.91 -10.26
N VAL A 494 9.00 -16.06 -11.56
CA VAL A 494 9.83 -17.12 -12.15
C VAL A 494 11.30 -16.67 -12.11
N ARG A 495 12.15 -17.43 -11.42
CA ARG A 495 13.61 -17.25 -11.37
C ARG A 495 14.34 -18.22 -12.27
#